data_AF-A0A7C4H1Y9-F1
#
_entry.id   AF-A0A7C4H1Y9-F1
#
_cell.length_a   1.000
_cell.length_b   1.000
_cell.length_c   1.000
_cell.angle_alpha   90.00
_cell.angle_beta   90.00
_cell.angle_gamma   90.00
#
_symmetry.space_group_name_H-M   'P 1'
#
loop_
_entity.id
_entity.type
_entity.pdbx_description
1 polymer ?
#
loop_
_entity_poly.entity_id
_entity_poly.type
_entity_poly.pdbx_seq_one_letter_code
_entity_poly.pdbx_strand_id
1 'polypeptide(L)' 'MEHYYLRIRDRSLRLIVLGSGYVGLPTAVLFADAGFPVMAADIKPDFVEALNDGVSLIIYE' A
#
# COMPACT_ATOMS: atom_id res chain seq x y z
N MET A 1 -11.48 20.79 1.42
CA MET A 1 -11.36 19.89 2.59
C MET A 1 -12.53 18.92 2.67
N GLU A 2 -13.76 19.41 2.55
CA GLU A 2 -14.98 18.57 2.53
C GLU A 2 -14.95 17.46 1.46
N HIS A 3 -14.39 17.76 0.28
CA HIS A 3 -14.24 16.78 -0.80
C HIS A 3 -13.31 15.60 -0.44
N TYR A 4 -12.29 15.80 0.39
CA TYR A 4 -11.44 14.71 0.87
C TYR A 4 -12.14 13.90 1.95
N TYR A 5 -12.94 14.53 2.80
CA TYR A 5 -13.69 13.84 3.85
C TYR A 5 -14.65 12.80 3.28
N LEU A 6 -15.42 13.17 2.25
CA LEU A 6 -16.29 12.22 1.54
C LEU A 6 -15.49 11.05 0.96
N ARG A 7 -14.35 11.35 0.33
CA ARG A 7 -13.48 10.33 -0.27
C ARG A 7 -12.76 9.42 0.72
N ILE A 8 -12.51 9.91 1.93
CA ILE A 8 -12.02 9.08 3.04
C ILE A 8 -13.15 8.17 3.53
N ARG A 9 -14.37 8.72 3.66
CA ARG A 9 -15.54 8.00 4.18
C ARG A 9 -16.03 6.90 3.23
N ASP A 10 -16.04 7.14 1.92
CA ASP A 10 -16.43 6.17 0.90
C ASP A 10 -15.26 5.31 0.38
N ARG A 11 -14.06 5.48 0.96
CA ARG A 11 -12.82 4.78 0.61
C ARG A 11 -12.29 5.03 -0.81
N SER A 12 -12.81 6.01 -1.55
CA SER A 12 -12.38 6.33 -2.93
C SER A 12 -11.09 7.17 -3.02
N LEU A 13 -10.50 7.55 -1.88
CA LEU A 13 -9.21 8.23 -1.86
C LEU A 13 -8.11 7.25 -2.26
N ARG A 14 -7.34 7.58 -3.31
CA ARG A 14 -6.19 6.77 -3.75
C ARG A 14 -4.98 7.09 -2.89
N LEU A 15 -4.35 6.05 -2.36
CA LEU A 15 -3.20 6.17 -1.48
C LEU A 15 -1.95 5.62 -2.16
N ILE A 16 -0.80 6.25 -1.91
CA ILE A 16 0.50 5.72 -2.28
C ILE A 16 1.36 5.60 -1.02
N VAL A 17 1.95 4.44 -0.80
CA VAL A 17 2.95 4.21 0.25
C VAL A 17 4.31 4.14 -0.42
N LEU A 18 5.20 5.07 -0.06
CA LEU A 18 6.57 5.13 -0.57
C LEU A 18 7.51 4.37 0.37
N GLY A 19 8.23 3.41 -0.18
CA GLY A 19 9.01 2.43 0.56
C GLY A 19 8.14 1.25 0.96
N SER A 20 8.51 0.06 0.51
CA SER A 20 7.74 -1.18 0.71
C SER A 20 8.51 -2.17 1.59
N GLY A 21 9.30 -1.63 2.53
CA GLY A 21 10.00 -2.40 3.56
C GLY A 21 9.10 -2.82 4.72
N TYR A 22 9.72 -3.19 5.84
CA TYR A 22 9.05 -3.73 7.04
C TYR A 22 7.85 -2.91 7.53
N VAL A 23 7.89 -1.58 7.48
CA VAL A 23 6.76 -0.73 7.90
C VAL A 23 5.82 -0.42 6.74
N GLY A 24 6.39 -0.15 5.56
CA GLY A 24 5.64 0.35 4.43
C GLY A 24 4.72 -0.69 3.79
N LEU A 25 5.21 -1.92 3.58
CA LEU A 25 4.37 -2.96 2.98
C LEU A 25 3.16 -3.32 3.85
N PRO A 26 3.29 -3.59 5.17
CA PRO A 26 2.12 -3.84 6.00
C PRO A 26 1.18 -2.65 6.06
N THR A 27 1.70 -1.42 6.05
CA THR A 27 0.87 -0.20 6.02
C THR A 27 0.03 -0.16 4.73
N ALA A 28 0.63 -0.44 3.57
CA ALA A 28 -0.08 -0.50 2.30
C ALA A 28 -1.16 -1.59 2.30
N VAL A 29 -0.83 -2.78 2.82
CA VAL A 29 -1.76 -3.90 2.94
C VAL A 29 -2.93 -3.53 3.87
N LEU A 30 -2.68 -2.93 5.03
CA LEU A 30 -3.72 -2.51 5.96
C LEU A 30 -4.69 -1.49 5.35
N PHE A 31 -4.18 -0.54 4.56
CA PHE A 31 -5.06 0.39 3.84
C PHE A 31 -5.86 -0.28 2.73
N ALA A 32 -5.26 -1.24 2.01
CA ALA A 32 -5.96 -2.02 1.00
C ALA A 32 -7.06 -2.89 1.62
N ASP A 33 -6.76 -3.56 2.75
CA ASP A 33 -7.71 -4.36 3.53
C ASP A 33 -8.86 -3.50 4.10
N ALA A 34 -8.56 -2.24 4.48
CA ALA A 34 -9.57 -1.26 4.86
C ALA A 34 -10.44 -0.73 3.69
N GLY A 35 -10.20 -1.21 2.46
CA GLY A 35 -11.01 -0.94 1.28
C GLY A 35 -10.55 0.25 0.43
N PHE A 36 -9.39 0.84 0.71
CA PHE A 36 -8.85 1.91 -0.13
C PHE A 36 -8.13 1.36 -1.36
N PRO A 37 -8.15 2.07 -2.51
CA PRO A 37 -7.21 1.82 -3.59
C PRO A 37 -5.81 2.27 -3.17
N VAL A 38 -4.87 1.32 -3.11
CA VAL A 38 -3.50 1.57 -2.63
C VAL A 38 -2.48 1.12 -3.67
N MET A 39 -1.41 1.90 -3.82
CA MET A 39 -0.18 1.51 -4.51
C MET A 39 0.98 1.55 -3.52
N ALA A 40 1.73 0.45 -3.41
CA ALA A 40 3.02 0.45 -2.74
C ALA A 40 4.11 0.68 -3.81
N ALA A 41 5.03 1.60 -3.56
CA ALA A 41 6.14 1.90 -4.46
C ALA A 41 7.46 1.69 -3.73
N ASP A 42 8.44 1.11 -4.42
CA ASP A 42 9.80 0.96 -3.93
C ASP A 42 10.79 1.24 -5.07
N ILE A 43 12.02 1.60 -4.71
CA ILE A 43 13.09 1.87 -5.68
C ILE A 43 13.71 0.58 -6.23
N LYS A 44 13.47 -0.56 -5.58
CA LYS A 44 14.02 -1.87 -5.95
C LYS A 44 13.07 -2.60 -6.92
N PRO A 45 13.34 -2.64 -8.23
CA PRO A 45 12.45 -3.25 -9.22
C PRO A 45 12.18 -4.73 -8.93
N ASP A 46 13.22 -5.52 -8.62
CA ASP A 46 13.09 -6.96 -8.33
C ASP A 46 12.14 -7.23 -7.13
N PHE A 47 12.14 -6.34 -6.14
CA PHE A 47 11.24 -6.44 -5.00
C PHE A 47 9.79 -6.12 -5.38
N VAL A 48 9.59 -5.12 -6.25
CA VAL A 48 8.27 -4.76 -6.79
C VAL A 48 7.70 -5.90 -7.65
N GLU A 49 8.53 -6.51 -8.51
CA GLU A 49 8.13 -7.66 -9.33
C GLU A 49 7.71 -8.85 -8.45
N ALA A 50 8.52 -9.22 -7.46
CA ALA A 50 8.18 -10.28 -6.51
C ALA A 50 6.85 -10.02 -5.78
N LEU A 51 6.63 -8.79 -5.30
CA LEU A 51 5.37 -8.43 -4.64
C LEU A 51 4.16 -8.52 -5.56
N ASN A 52 4.28 -8.10 -6.82
CA ASN A 52 3.20 -8.20 -7.79
C ASN A 52 2.87 -9.66 -8.14
N ASP A 53 3.85 -10.55 -8.05
CA ASP A 53 3.68 -12.01 -8.18
C ASP A 53 3.13 -12.68 -6.89
N GLY A 54 2.80 -11.88 -5.86
CA GLY A 54 2.27 -12.38 -4.59
C GLY A 54 3.34 -12.92 -3.63
N VAL A 55 4.62 -12.70 -3.92
CA VAL A 55 5.75 -13.13 -3.07
C VAL A 55 6.19 -11.97 -2.19
N SER A 56 5.99 -12.09 -0.89
CA SER A 56 6.59 -11.15 0.07
C SER A 56 8.00 -11.58 0.45
N LEU A 57 8.97 -10.69 0.27
CA LEU A 57 10.36 -10.88 0.69
C LEU A 57 10.61 -10.32 2.10
N ILE A 58 9.54 -9.93 2.83
CA ILE A 58 9.63 -9.44 4.21
C ILE A 58 9.21 -10.57 5.14
N ILE A 59 10.13 -10.93 6.04
CA ILE A 59 9.89 -11.88 7.11
C ILE A 59 9.51 -11.06 8.35
N TYR A 60 8.39 -11.41 8.98
CA TYR A 60 8.04 -10.90 10.30
C TYR A 60 8.68 -11.81 11.33
N GLU A 61 9.61 -11.29 12.14
CA GLU A 61 10.07 -11.95 13.36
C GLU A 61 9.17 -11.55 14.55
#